data_AF-A0A645C7B5-F1
#
_entry.id   AF-A0A645C7B5-F1
#
_cell.length_a   1.000
_cell.length_b   1.000
_cell.length_c   1.000
_cell.angle_alpha   90.00
_cell.angle_beta   90.00
_cell.angle_gamma   90.00
#
_symmetry.space_group_name_H-M   'P 1'
#
loop_
_entity.id
_entity.type
_entity.pdbx_description
1 polymer ?
#
loop_
_entity_poly.entity_id
_entity_poly.type
_entity_poly.pdbx_seq_one_letter_code
_entity_poly.pdbx_strand_id
1 'polypeptide(L)'
;MPGVNLRSVGTIRDAQKWPKRDKRKDANKLDCINYNLLSPYTIQKMFKGRSVLKDLKRVSGETSELYSYQSAKIKNSSLNGGIKYYEIAIHKFLGNSIIKRLEGLNFLNNEEIRQRLKPDTEIGLGEWVDVSGLIAPKSEIDKLLCDIECGRVNTLKEINARFEDMHRNYYTYEWTWAYNKIQEFYGFDTETITAADVIRIVEVWKESVIGLDRMVYDDARKEFSLSSMTGFGADGTQDERKLDFEQVRGDFESNPFVTAVLKHIDEKTALGNELINRIGKLA
;
A
#
# COMPACT_ATOMS: atom_id res chain seq x y z
N MET A 1 -14.75 -5.84 9.33
CA MET A 1 -14.24 -4.61 8.70
C MET A 1 -13.12 -4.96 7.75
N PRO A 2 -13.17 -4.59 6.45
CA PRO A 2 -12.20 -5.05 5.45
C PRO A 2 -10.73 -4.69 5.74
N GLY A 3 -10.48 -3.55 6.40
CA GLY A 3 -9.12 -3.12 6.76
C GLY A 3 -8.32 -4.12 7.61
N VAL A 4 -8.97 -5.04 8.32
CA VAL A 4 -8.29 -6.09 9.10
C VAL A 4 -7.42 -7.00 8.23
N ASN A 5 -7.74 -7.13 6.93
CA ASN A 5 -7.00 -8.00 6.01
C ASN A 5 -5.59 -7.46 5.70
N LEU A 6 -5.35 -6.15 5.91
CA LEU A 6 -4.04 -5.52 5.67
C LEU A 6 -2.91 -6.15 6.51
N ARG A 7 -3.24 -6.68 7.69
CA ARG A 7 -2.29 -7.34 8.58
C ARG A 7 -2.27 -8.87 8.45
N SER A 8 -3.01 -9.43 7.49
CA SER A 8 -3.11 -10.89 7.36
C SER A 8 -1.99 -11.46 6.49
N VAL A 9 -1.42 -12.59 6.92
CA VAL A 9 -0.42 -13.32 6.11
C VAL A 9 -0.97 -13.75 4.76
N GLY A 10 -2.26 -14.13 4.72
CA GLY A 10 -2.96 -14.53 3.49
C GLY A 10 -2.94 -13.44 2.43
N THR A 11 -3.26 -12.19 2.81
CA THR A 11 -3.28 -11.06 1.87
C THR A 11 -1.89 -10.75 1.31
N ILE A 12 -0.85 -10.77 2.15
CA ILE A 12 0.53 -10.53 1.70
C ILE A 12 1.00 -11.64 0.77
N ARG A 13 0.72 -12.91 1.12
CA ARG A 13 1.06 -14.07 0.30
C ARG A 13 0.34 -14.02 -1.05
N ASP A 14 -0.92 -13.64 -1.07
CA ASP A 14 -1.70 -13.51 -2.31
C ASP A 14 -1.17 -12.38 -3.20
N ALA A 15 -0.86 -11.22 -2.64
CA ALA A 15 -0.22 -10.13 -3.37
C ALA A 15 1.10 -10.57 -4.03
N GLN A 16 1.92 -11.35 -3.32
CA GLN A 16 3.20 -11.87 -3.84
C GLN A 16 3.03 -12.98 -4.89
N LYS A 17 1.91 -13.70 -4.91
CA LYS A 17 1.65 -14.77 -5.89
C LYS A 17 1.43 -14.21 -7.29
N TRP A 18 0.76 -13.06 -7.43
CA TRP A 18 0.35 -12.53 -8.74
C TRP A 18 1.54 -12.28 -9.69
N PRO A 19 2.60 -11.54 -9.31
CA PRO A 19 3.79 -11.38 -10.15
C PRO A 19 4.45 -12.72 -10.52
N LYS A 20 4.55 -13.65 -9.56
CA LYS A 20 5.19 -14.95 -9.75
C LYS A 20 4.38 -15.87 -10.67
N ARG A 21 3.08 -15.63 -10.80
CA ARG A 21 2.15 -16.39 -11.65
C ARG A 21 1.99 -15.79 -13.04
N ASP A 22 2.45 -14.57 -13.27
CA ASP A 22 2.54 -14.05 -14.64
C ASP A 22 3.60 -14.84 -15.41
N LYS A 23 3.14 -15.73 -16.29
CA LYS A 23 3.98 -16.57 -17.16
C LYS A 23 3.96 -16.08 -18.60
N ARG A 24 3.56 -14.83 -18.89
CA ARG A 24 3.62 -14.26 -20.24
C ARG A 24 5.07 -14.18 -20.68
N LYS A 25 5.41 -14.98 -21.71
CA LYS A 25 6.76 -15.08 -22.30
C LYS A 25 6.92 -14.30 -23.59
N ASP A 26 5.83 -13.78 -24.15
CA ASP A 26 5.88 -12.98 -25.36
C ASP A 26 6.76 -11.74 -25.11
N ALA A 27 7.61 -11.41 -26.08
CA ALA A 27 8.46 -10.23 -26.03
C ALA A 27 7.62 -8.95 -26.12
N ASN A 28 6.47 -9.02 -26.78
CA ASN A 28 5.50 -7.94 -26.90
C ASN A 28 4.29 -8.21 -25.97
N LYS A 29 4.36 -7.70 -24.74
CA LYS A 29 3.26 -7.79 -23.78
C LYS A 29 2.29 -6.65 -23.99
N LEU A 30 1.12 -6.96 -24.54
CA LEU A 30 0.07 -5.95 -24.78
C LEU A 30 -0.63 -5.50 -23.48
N ASP A 31 -0.86 -6.41 -22.53
CA ASP A 31 -1.53 -6.03 -21.28
C ASP A 31 -0.55 -5.32 -20.33
N CYS A 32 -0.88 -4.07 -20.02
CA CYS A 32 -0.21 -3.26 -19.02
C CYS A 32 -0.76 -3.60 -17.63
N ILE A 33 0.05 -4.28 -16.81
CA ILE A 33 -0.38 -4.74 -15.47
C ILE A 33 0.48 -4.08 -14.39
N ASN A 34 -0.17 -3.50 -13.38
CA ASN A 34 0.46 -3.02 -12.15
C ASN A 34 0.28 -4.05 -11.04
N TYR A 35 1.37 -4.47 -10.42
CA TYR A 35 1.35 -5.48 -9.35
C TYR A 35 1.40 -4.89 -7.93
N ASN A 36 1.37 -3.56 -7.82
CA ASN A 36 1.47 -2.86 -6.55
C ASN A 36 0.25 -3.16 -5.68
N LEU A 37 0.47 -3.74 -4.50
CA LEU A 37 -0.60 -3.98 -3.52
C LEU A 37 -1.23 -2.67 -3.04
N LEU A 38 -0.38 -1.68 -2.76
CA LEU A 38 -0.80 -0.32 -2.42
C LEU A 38 -0.51 0.57 -3.63
N SER A 39 -1.55 1.23 -4.13
CA SER A 39 -1.52 2.09 -5.30
C SER A 39 -2.51 3.25 -5.08
N PRO A 40 -2.47 4.32 -5.88
CA PRO A 40 -3.49 5.38 -5.81
C PRO A 40 -4.92 4.83 -5.82
N TYR A 41 -5.19 3.81 -6.64
CA TYR A 41 -6.49 3.15 -6.73
C TYR A 41 -6.92 2.43 -5.44
N THR A 42 -6.02 1.76 -4.71
CA THR A 42 -6.39 1.09 -3.45
C THR A 42 -6.42 2.08 -2.30
N ILE A 43 -5.49 3.03 -2.24
CA ILE A 43 -5.39 4.04 -1.18
C ILE A 43 -6.57 5.02 -1.24
N GLN A 44 -7.02 5.46 -2.42
CA GLN A 44 -8.23 6.30 -2.51
C GLN A 44 -9.46 5.60 -1.91
N LYS A 45 -9.59 4.27 -2.07
CA LYS A 45 -10.69 3.50 -1.46
C LYS A 45 -10.55 3.45 0.05
N MET A 46 -9.32 3.36 0.56
CA MET A 46 -9.04 3.43 2.00
C MET A 46 -9.35 4.82 2.56
N PHE A 47 -9.05 5.90 1.84
CA PHE A 47 -9.47 7.25 2.21
C PHE A 47 -11.00 7.36 2.30
N LYS A 48 -11.72 6.92 1.26
CA LYS A 48 -13.20 6.90 1.23
C LYS A 48 -13.75 6.07 2.40
N GLY A 49 -13.23 4.86 2.61
CA GLY A 49 -13.63 3.99 3.72
C GLY A 49 -13.36 4.59 5.09
N ARG A 50 -12.19 5.21 5.29
CA ARG A 50 -11.84 5.95 6.51
C ARG A 50 -12.83 7.10 6.77
N SER A 51 -13.17 7.89 5.75
CA SER A 51 -14.14 8.99 5.89
C SER A 51 -15.49 8.47 6.37
N VAL A 52 -16.03 7.46 5.69
CA VAL A 52 -17.31 6.84 6.06
C VAL A 52 -17.31 6.37 7.51
N LEU A 53 -16.24 5.73 7.98
CA LEU A 53 -16.15 5.27 9.37
C LEU A 53 -16.04 6.42 10.37
N LYS A 54 -15.31 7.48 10.05
CA LYS A 54 -15.24 8.68 10.90
C LYS A 54 -16.57 9.41 10.96
N ASP A 55 -17.29 9.48 9.84
CA ASP A 55 -18.62 10.08 9.76
C ASP A 55 -19.64 9.28 10.59
N LEU A 56 -19.64 7.96 10.49
CA LEU A 56 -20.47 7.09 11.34
C LEU A 56 -20.18 7.32 12.83
N LYS A 57 -18.89 7.39 13.20
CA LYS A 57 -18.48 7.67 14.59
C LYS A 57 -19.00 9.02 15.09
N ARG A 58 -18.92 10.05 14.25
CA ARG A 58 -19.38 11.41 14.57
C ARG A 58 -20.90 11.49 14.69
N VAL A 59 -21.65 10.92 13.75
CA VAL A 59 -23.12 11.06 13.68
C VAL A 59 -23.83 10.21 14.73
N SER A 60 -23.35 8.98 14.99
CA SER A 60 -23.98 8.07 15.95
C SER A 60 -23.46 8.23 17.39
N GLY A 61 -22.46 9.09 17.61
CA GLY A 61 -21.81 9.29 18.91
C GLY A 61 -20.60 8.36 19.12
N GLU A 62 -19.49 8.92 19.61
CA GLU A 62 -18.20 8.22 19.68
C GLU A 62 -18.19 7.01 20.63
N THR A 63 -19.05 7.05 21.64
CA THR A 63 -19.21 6.01 22.67
C THR A 63 -20.24 4.95 22.29
N SER A 64 -20.87 5.05 21.11
CA SER A 64 -21.83 4.04 20.68
C SER A 64 -21.15 2.67 20.56
N GLU A 65 -21.74 1.65 21.16
CA GLU A 65 -21.24 0.27 21.08
C GLU A 65 -21.39 -0.32 19.67
N LEU A 66 -22.41 0.16 18.94
CA LEU A 66 -22.81 -0.38 17.65
C LEU A 66 -23.19 0.73 16.66
N TYR A 67 -22.61 0.65 15.47
CA TYR A 67 -22.89 1.54 14.35
C TYR A 67 -23.66 0.79 13.28
N SER A 68 -24.64 1.44 12.66
CA SER A 68 -25.40 0.86 11.54
C SER A 68 -25.03 1.55 10.24
N TYR A 69 -24.70 0.78 9.19
CA TYR A 69 -24.35 1.29 7.87
C TYR A 69 -24.88 0.34 6.79
N GLN A 70 -25.77 0.82 5.91
CA GLN A 70 -26.34 0.04 4.80
C GLN A 70 -26.77 -1.38 5.23
N SER A 71 -27.59 -1.47 6.29
CA SER A 71 -28.07 -2.72 6.90
C SER A 71 -27.01 -3.58 7.62
N ALA A 72 -25.74 -3.20 7.60
CA ALA A 72 -24.68 -3.83 8.37
C ALA A 72 -24.56 -3.22 9.77
N LYS A 73 -24.29 -4.08 10.77
CA LYS A 73 -23.99 -3.70 12.16
C LYS A 73 -22.49 -3.80 12.42
N ILE A 74 -21.87 -2.71 12.87
CA ILE A 74 -20.43 -2.60 13.07
C ILE A 74 -20.16 -2.31 14.55
N LYS A 75 -19.43 -3.20 15.23
CA LYS A 75 -19.00 -2.97 16.62
C LYS A 75 -18.03 -1.79 16.71
N ASN A 76 -18.06 -1.03 17.81
CA ASN A 76 -17.15 0.08 18.07
C ASN A 76 -15.66 -0.29 17.88
N SER A 77 -15.25 -1.41 18.45
CA SER A 77 -13.87 -1.92 18.32
C SER A 77 -13.50 -2.23 16.87
N SER A 78 -14.44 -2.74 16.08
CA SER A 78 -14.23 -3.04 14.66
C SER A 78 -14.14 -1.77 13.82
N LEU A 79 -14.96 -0.76 14.11
CA LEU A 79 -14.92 0.54 13.44
C LEU A 79 -13.59 1.25 13.70
N ASN A 80 -13.19 1.38 14.97
CA ASN A 80 -11.93 2.02 15.34
C ASN A 80 -10.72 1.23 14.80
N GLY A 81 -10.77 -0.11 14.83
CA GLY A 81 -9.77 -0.95 14.18
C GLY A 81 -9.69 -0.70 12.68
N GLY A 82 -10.83 -0.62 11.99
CA GLY A 82 -10.90 -0.32 10.56
C GLY A 82 -10.27 1.02 10.20
N ILE A 83 -10.58 2.08 10.95
CA ILE A 83 -9.95 3.40 10.79
C ILE A 83 -8.43 3.29 10.94
N LYS A 84 -7.98 2.68 12.04
CA LYS A 84 -6.55 2.51 12.33
C LYS A 84 -5.82 1.76 11.21
N TYR A 85 -6.38 0.66 10.71
CA TYR A 85 -5.74 -0.13 9.65
C TYR A 85 -5.68 0.64 8.33
N TYR A 86 -6.72 1.40 7.97
CA TYR A 86 -6.67 2.28 6.80
C TYR A 86 -5.63 3.39 6.95
N GLU A 87 -5.53 4.01 8.13
CA GLU A 87 -4.51 5.03 8.40
C GLU A 87 -3.09 4.46 8.29
N ILE A 88 -2.82 3.27 8.84
CA ILE A 88 -1.52 2.58 8.69
C ILE A 88 -1.16 2.39 7.21
N ALA A 89 -2.08 1.92 6.37
CA ALA A 89 -1.81 1.72 4.95
C ALA A 89 -1.61 3.03 4.19
N ILE A 90 -2.37 4.07 4.53
CA ILE A 90 -2.20 5.42 3.97
C ILE A 90 -0.80 5.96 4.33
N HIS A 91 -0.40 5.90 5.60
CA HIS A 91 0.94 6.31 6.04
C HIS A 91 2.04 5.52 5.32
N LYS A 92 1.89 4.18 5.23
CA LYS A 92 2.82 3.29 4.53
C LYS A 92 3.00 3.66 3.06
N PHE A 93 1.90 3.97 2.35
CA PHE A 93 1.97 4.36 0.94
C PHE A 93 2.58 5.75 0.76
N LEU A 94 1.99 6.77 1.38
CA LEU A 94 2.41 8.17 1.17
C LEU A 94 3.86 8.41 1.63
N GLY A 95 4.25 7.84 2.77
CA GLY A 95 5.63 7.95 3.24
C GLY A 95 6.64 7.26 2.32
N ASN A 96 6.28 6.11 1.75
CA ASN A 96 7.13 5.44 0.77
C ASN A 96 7.28 6.27 -0.51
N SER A 97 6.20 6.92 -0.98
CA SER A 97 6.27 7.82 -2.14
C SER A 97 7.21 9.01 -1.89
N ILE A 98 7.19 9.63 -0.70
CA ILE A 98 8.15 10.68 -0.33
C ILE A 98 9.58 10.15 -0.30
N ILE A 99 9.81 9.02 0.36
CA ILE A 99 11.14 8.42 0.45
C ILE A 99 11.70 8.16 -0.93
N LYS A 100 10.89 7.58 -1.83
CA LYS A 100 11.28 7.34 -3.22
C LYS A 100 11.52 8.61 -4.01
N ARG A 101 10.73 9.68 -3.79
CA ARG A 101 10.98 10.98 -4.42
C ARG A 101 12.34 11.56 -4.02
N LEU A 102 12.73 11.40 -2.76
CA LEU A 102 13.96 11.97 -2.21
C LEU A 102 15.15 10.99 -2.21
N GLU A 103 15.00 9.79 -2.74
CA GLU A 103 16.00 8.72 -2.71
C GLU A 103 17.27 9.13 -3.50
N GLY A 104 18.44 8.98 -2.87
CA GLY A 104 19.74 9.20 -3.52
C GLY A 104 20.14 10.66 -3.78
N LEU A 105 19.36 11.64 -3.33
CA LEU A 105 19.62 13.07 -3.56
C LEU A 105 20.16 13.78 -2.30
N ASN A 106 21.20 14.58 -2.42
CA ASN A 106 21.62 15.44 -1.31
C ASN A 106 20.96 16.81 -1.45
N PHE A 107 20.63 17.42 -0.31
CA PHE A 107 20.02 18.75 -0.25
C PHE A 107 20.88 19.66 0.62
N LEU A 108 20.99 20.93 0.23
CA LEU A 108 21.74 21.95 0.96
C LEU A 108 20.85 22.74 1.92
N ASN A 109 19.55 22.81 1.66
CA ASN A 109 18.59 23.58 2.43
C ASN A 109 17.15 23.10 2.15
N ASN A 110 16.18 23.65 2.89
CA ASN A 110 14.77 23.33 2.74
C ASN A 110 14.18 23.73 1.36
N GLU A 111 14.78 24.70 0.67
CA GLU A 111 14.29 25.14 -0.64
C GLU A 111 14.53 24.07 -1.71
N GLU A 112 15.70 23.42 -1.71
CA GLU A 112 15.96 22.31 -2.63
C GLU A 112 15.04 21.10 -2.38
N ILE A 113 14.68 20.83 -1.12
CA ILE A 113 13.68 19.81 -0.77
C ILE A 113 12.34 20.18 -1.38
N ARG A 114 11.87 21.43 -1.20
CA ARG A 114 10.60 21.91 -1.78
C ARG A 114 10.59 21.80 -3.29
N GLN A 115 11.65 22.25 -3.95
CA GLN A 115 11.80 22.16 -5.40
C GLN A 115 11.70 20.71 -5.88
N ARG A 116 12.35 19.78 -5.18
CA ARG A 116 12.29 18.36 -5.53
C ARG A 116 10.91 17.74 -5.30
N LEU A 117 10.19 18.19 -4.26
CA LEU A 117 8.85 17.70 -3.96
C LEU A 117 7.79 18.19 -4.97
N LYS A 118 8.02 19.29 -5.69
CA LYS A 118 7.09 19.75 -6.73
C LYS A 118 6.87 18.63 -7.78
N PRO A 119 5.61 18.33 -8.15
CA PRO A 119 5.31 17.35 -9.20
C PRO A 119 5.88 17.78 -10.55
N ASP A 120 6.28 16.80 -11.37
CA ASP A 120 6.83 17.06 -12.70
C ASP A 120 5.73 17.29 -13.77
N THR A 121 4.47 16.97 -13.42
CA THR A 121 3.30 17.05 -14.30
C THR A 121 2.03 17.23 -13.47
N GLU A 122 1.00 17.82 -14.07
CA GLU A 122 -0.35 17.89 -13.50
C GLU A 122 -1.13 16.57 -13.70
N ILE A 123 -0.66 15.68 -14.57
CA ILE A 123 -1.29 14.38 -14.80
C ILE A 123 -1.10 13.49 -13.58
N GLY A 124 -2.19 12.84 -13.13
CA GLY A 124 -2.21 12.00 -11.94
C GLY A 124 -3.09 12.53 -10.81
N LEU A 125 -3.55 13.77 -10.91
CA LEU A 125 -4.54 14.33 -9.98
C LEU A 125 -5.90 13.62 -10.09
N GLY A 126 -6.69 13.72 -9.03
CA GLY A 126 -8.06 13.22 -9.00
C GLY A 126 -8.18 11.72 -8.74
N GLU A 127 -9.16 11.09 -9.38
CA GLU A 127 -9.44 9.67 -9.20
C GLU A 127 -8.56 8.79 -10.07
N TRP A 128 -8.21 7.62 -9.56
CA TRP A 128 -7.54 6.56 -10.28
C TRP A 128 -8.47 5.38 -10.49
N VAL A 129 -8.28 4.65 -11.59
CA VAL A 129 -9.08 3.49 -11.96
C VAL A 129 -8.19 2.31 -12.28
N ASP A 130 -8.78 1.11 -12.24
CA ASP A 130 -8.17 -0.15 -12.65
C ASP A 130 -8.86 -0.62 -13.93
N VAL A 131 -8.11 -0.62 -15.03
CA VAL A 131 -8.55 -1.05 -16.36
C VAL A 131 -7.87 -2.37 -16.67
N SER A 132 -8.45 -3.46 -16.15
CA SER A 132 -7.97 -4.83 -16.37
C SER A 132 -6.50 -5.05 -15.95
N GLY A 133 -6.06 -4.43 -14.86
CA GLY A 133 -4.70 -4.49 -14.35
C GLY A 133 -3.89 -3.21 -14.60
N LEU A 134 -4.29 -2.37 -15.56
CA LEU A 134 -3.69 -1.04 -15.73
C LEU A 134 -4.28 -0.09 -14.70
N ILE A 135 -3.46 0.32 -13.74
CA ILE A 135 -3.83 1.34 -12.76
C ILE A 135 -3.40 2.70 -13.33
N ALA A 136 -4.37 3.56 -13.62
CA ALA A 136 -4.13 4.83 -14.31
C ALA A 136 -5.03 5.97 -13.78
N PRO A 137 -4.62 7.25 -13.98
CA PRO A 137 -5.48 8.39 -13.69
C PRO A 137 -6.74 8.34 -14.55
N LYS A 138 -7.91 8.54 -13.94
CA LYS A 138 -9.20 8.52 -14.66
C LYS A 138 -9.23 9.57 -15.78
N SER A 139 -8.58 10.72 -15.58
CA SER A 139 -8.47 11.78 -16.59
C SER A 139 -7.87 11.29 -17.91
N GLU A 140 -6.87 10.40 -17.86
CA GLU A 140 -6.19 9.93 -19.06
C GLU A 140 -7.00 8.83 -19.77
N ILE A 141 -7.75 8.04 -18.99
CA ILE A 141 -8.73 7.10 -19.55
C ILE A 141 -9.89 7.85 -20.21
N ASP A 142 -10.44 8.87 -19.56
CA ASP A 142 -11.51 9.69 -20.13
C ASP A 142 -11.06 10.40 -21.42
N LYS A 143 -9.83 10.94 -21.45
CA LYS A 143 -9.24 11.51 -22.66
C LYS A 143 -9.13 10.49 -23.79
N LEU A 144 -8.67 9.27 -23.48
CA LEU A 144 -8.60 8.18 -24.46
C LEU A 144 -9.99 7.82 -25.00
N LEU A 145 -11.01 7.73 -24.14
CA LEU A 145 -12.39 7.48 -24.56
C LEU A 145 -12.89 8.58 -25.52
N CYS A 146 -12.69 9.85 -25.17
CA CYS A 146 -13.06 10.96 -26.05
C CYS A 146 -12.32 10.94 -27.39
N ASP A 147 -11.03 10.58 -27.39
CA ASP A 147 -10.24 10.45 -28.62
C ASP A 147 -10.74 9.32 -29.52
N ILE A 148 -11.23 8.23 -28.93
CA ILE A 148 -11.87 7.13 -29.67
C ILE A 148 -13.22 7.58 -30.24
N GLU A 149 -14.07 8.19 -29.42
CA GLU A 149 -15.41 8.64 -29.80
C GLU A 149 -15.39 9.65 -30.95
N CYS A 150 -14.39 10.53 -30.98
CA CYS A 150 -14.24 11.52 -32.04
C CYS A 150 -13.36 11.04 -33.23
N GLY A 151 -12.91 9.79 -33.22
CA GLY A 151 -12.11 9.19 -34.29
C GLY A 151 -10.64 9.65 -34.37
N ARG A 152 -10.11 10.36 -33.36
CA ARG A 152 -8.68 10.72 -33.26
C ARG A 152 -7.80 9.50 -33.00
N VAL A 153 -8.32 8.52 -32.27
CA VAL A 153 -7.73 7.20 -32.07
C VAL A 153 -8.70 6.19 -32.70
N ASN A 154 -8.28 5.50 -33.74
CA ASN A 154 -9.18 4.62 -34.50
C ASN A 154 -8.61 3.22 -34.77
N THR A 155 -7.41 2.93 -34.28
CA THR A 155 -6.80 1.59 -34.35
C THR A 155 -6.51 1.01 -32.97
N LEU A 156 -6.55 -0.32 -32.86
CA LEU A 156 -6.14 -1.03 -31.64
C LEU A 156 -4.69 -0.74 -31.24
N LYS A 157 -3.82 -0.50 -32.23
CA LYS A 157 -2.41 -0.17 -31.98
C LYS A 157 -2.26 1.18 -31.27
N GLU A 158 -3.03 2.19 -31.68
CA GLU A 158 -3.02 3.50 -31.03
C GLU A 158 -3.60 3.43 -29.62
N ILE A 159 -4.67 2.67 -29.41
CA ILE A 159 -5.22 2.42 -28.08
C ILE A 159 -4.16 1.77 -27.17
N ASN A 160 -3.49 0.73 -27.66
CA ASN A 160 -2.44 0.05 -26.89
C ASN A 160 -1.27 0.98 -26.57
N ALA A 161 -0.85 1.82 -27.52
CA ALA A 161 0.20 2.81 -27.29
C ALA A 161 -0.16 3.80 -26.16
N ARG A 162 -1.44 4.15 -26.00
CA ARG A 162 -1.91 5.01 -24.90
C ARG A 162 -1.91 4.28 -23.57
N PHE A 163 -2.25 2.99 -23.54
CA PHE A 163 -2.08 2.15 -22.34
C PHE A 163 -0.61 2.02 -21.93
N GLU A 164 0.28 1.76 -22.89
CA GLU A 164 1.72 1.68 -22.66
C GLU A 164 2.30 3.00 -22.13
N ASP A 165 1.85 4.14 -22.66
CA ASP A 165 2.28 5.46 -22.17
C ASP A 165 1.84 5.71 -20.73
N MET A 166 0.57 5.41 -20.39
CA MET A 166 0.08 5.52 -19.02
C MET A 166 0.84 4.59 -18.06
N HIS A 167 1.10 3.35 -18.48
CA HIS A 167 1.82 2.35 -17.67
C HIS A 167 3.27 2.76 -17.43
N ARG A 168 3.96 3.26 -18.47
CA ARG A 168 5.34 3.73 -18.39
C ARG A 168 5.48 4.93 -17.46
N ASN A 169 4.51 5.84 -17.47
CA ASN A 169 4.50 7.05 -16.65
C ASN A 169 3.86 6.84 -15.27
N TYR A 170 3.51 5.59 -14.89
CA TYR A 170 2.80 5.27 -13.66
C TYR A 170 3.39 5.97 -12.43
N TYR A 171 4.70 5.87 -12.20
CA TYR A 171 5.33 6.45 -11.01
C TYR A 171 5.38 7.99 -11.03
N THR A 172 5.47 8.59 -12.21
CA THR A 172 5.39 10.05 -12.38
C THR A 172 4.00 10.54 -12.00
N TYR A 173 2.95 9.88 -12.50
CA TYR A 173 1.56 10.22 -12.18
C TYR A 173 1.24 9.89 -10.71
N GLU A 174 1.74 8.76 -10.19
CA GLU A 174 1.58 8.37 -8.78
C GLU A 174 2.15 9.46 -7.87
N TRP A 175 3.31 10.04 -8.21
CA TRP A 175 3.90 11.11 -7.42
C TRP A 175 3.00 12.34 -7.37
N THR A 176 2.47 12.79 -8.50
CA THR A 176 1.52 13.91 -8.56
C THR A 176 0.32 13.65 -7.64
N TRP A 177 -0.22 12.43 -7.67
CA TRP A 177 -1.32 12.03 -6.80
C TRP A 177 -0.93 12.02 -5.31
N ALA A 178 0.19 11.37 -4.99
CA ALA A 178 0.66 11.20 -3.63
C ALA A 178 0.99 12.55 -2.99
N TYR A 179 1.63 13.45 -3.73
CA TYR A 179 1.94 14.81 -3.28
C TYR A 179 0.69 15.57 -2.85
N ASN A 180 -0.36 15.58 -3.70
CA ASN A 180 -1.65 16.17 -3.35
C ASN A 180 -2.24 15.53 -2.08
N LYS A 181 -2.19 14.19 -1.95
CA LYS A 181 -2.71 13.51 -0.76
C LYS A 181 -1.88 13.72 0.50
N ILE A 182 -0.57 13.95 0.40
CA ILE A 182 0.28 14.31 1.53
C ILE A 182 -0.15 15.66 2.09
N GLN A 183 -0.38 16.66 1.23
CA GLN A 183 -0.87 17.97 1.64
C GLN A 183 -2.20 17.85 2.38
N GLU A 184 -3.18 17.16 1.78
CA GLU A 184 -4.52 17.00 2.35
C GLU A 184 -4.50 16.19 3.66
N PHE A 185 -3.70 15.13 3.74
CA PHE A 185 -3.75 14.18 4.85
C PHE A 185 -2.94 14.63 6.06
N TYR A 186 -1.78 15.24 5.85
CA TYR A 186 -0.92 15.72 6.93
C TYR A 186 -1.10 17.23 7.22
N GLY A 187 -1.79 17.96 6.35
CA GLY A 187 -2.06 19.39 6.52
C GLY A 187 -0.86 20.29 6.26
N PHE A 188 0.02 19.91 5.32
CA PHE A 188 1.19 20.71 4.97
C PHE A 188 0.94 21.64 3.80
N ASP A 189 1.49 22.85 3.91
CA ASP A 189 1.63 23.79 2.81
C ASP A 189 2.91 23.46 2.01
N THR A 190 2.76 23.44 0.69
CA THR A 190 3.81 23.12 -0.28
C THR A 190 4.92 24.15 -0.28
N GLU A 191 4.59 25.39 0.05
CA GLU A 191 5.55 26.48 0.07
C GLU A 191 6.34 26.53 1.38
N THR A 192 5.85 25.89 2.45
CA THR A 192 6.49 25.95 3.77
C THR A 192 7.12 24.64 4.23
N ILE A 193 6.83 23.50 3.60
CA ILE A 193 7.33 22.19 4.03
C ILE A 193 8.85 22.19 4.24
N THR A 194 9.30 21.58 5.33
CA THR A 194 10.70 21.54 5.77
C THR A 194 11.24 20.11 5.87
N ALA A 195 12.55 19.96 6.05
CA ALA A 195 13.18 18.69 6.37
C ALA A 195 12.60 18.07 7.66
N ALA A 196 12.28 18.88 8.67
CA ALA A 196 11.64 18.41 9.90
C ALA A 196 10.25 17.80 9.64
N ASP A 197 9.45 18.39 8.73
CA ASP A 197 8.16 17.83 8.32
C ASP A 197 8.31 16.50 7.59
N VAL A 198 9.29 16.42 6.68
CA VAL A 198 9.62 15.18 5.96
C VAL A 198 10.05 14.10 6.95
N ILE A 199 10.92 14.41 7.92
CA ILE A 199 11.36 13.48 8.97
C ILE A 199 10.16 12.94 9.74
N ARG A 200 9.23 13.81 10.17
CA ARG A 200 8.01 13.38 10.86
C ARG A 200 7.17 12.42 10.03
N ILE A 201 7.00 12.67 8.73
CA ILE A 201 6.27 11.74 7.86
C ILE A 201 7.01 10.39 7.76
N VAL A 202 8.34 10.42 7.65
CA VAL A 202 9.18 9.22 7.55
C VAL A 202 9.17 8.42 8.87
N GLU A 203 9.11 9.08 10.02
CA GLU A 203 8.96 8.40 11.32
C GLU A 203 7.61 7.69 11.43
N VAL A 204 6.52 8.38 11.11
CA VAL A 204 5.17 7.77 11.13
C VAL A 204 5.07 6.64 10.10
N TRP A 205 5.69 6.80 8.93
CA TRP A 205 5.81 5.75 7.93
C TRP A 205 6.57 4.53 8.48
N LYS A 206 7.71 4.75 9.12
CA LYS A 206 8.55 3.70 9.70
C LYS A 206 7.77 2.91 10.75
N GLU A 207 7.10 3.61 11.66
CA GLU A 207 6.21 2.98 12.67
C GLU A 207 5.07 2.19 12.02
N SER A 208 4.43 2.75 10.99
CA SER A 208 3.32 2.11 10.28
C SER A 208 3.76 0.83 9.55
N VAL A 209 4.90 0.87 8.86
CA VAL A 209 5.45 -0.28 8.14
C VAL A 209 5.88 -1.37 9.10
N ILE A 210 6.72 -1.04 10.08
CA ILE A 210 7.23 -2.01 11.06
C ILE A 210 6.08 -2.57 11.89
N GLY A 211 5.16 -1.71 12.32
CA GLY A 211 3.98 -2.11 13.07
C GLY A 211 3.09 -3.07 12.28
N LEU A 212 2.87 -2.82 10.99
CA LEU A 212 2.10 -3.72 10.13
C LEU A 212 2.82 -5.05 9.94
N ASP A 213 4.12 -5.03 9.67
CA ASP A 213 4.91 -6.24 9.45
C ASP A 213 4.99 -7.11 10.71
N ARG A 214 5.08 -6.49 11.91
CA ARG A 214 4.94 -7.20 13.19
C ARG A 214 3.57 -7.86 13.34
N MET A 215 2.49 -7.17 12.97
CA MET A 215 1.15 -7.77 13.00
C MET A 215 1.04 -8.94 12.01
N VAL A 216 1.67 -8.85 10.84
CA VAL A 216 1.73 -9.95 9.85
C VAL A 216 2.55 -11.12 10.39
N TYR A 217 3.67 -10.86 11.07
CA TYR A 217 4.47 -11.87 11.75
C TYR A 217 3.65 -12.58 12.84
N ASP A 218 2.94 -11.83 13.69
CA ASP A 218 2.07 -12.39 14.72
C ASP A 218 0.90 -13.21 14.14
N ASP A 219 0.37 -12.78 13.00
CA ASP A 219 -0.67 -13.52 12.28
C ASP A 219 -0.13 -14.82 11.68
N ALA A 220 1.06 -14.78 11.06
CA ALA A 220 1.75 -15.95 10.58
C ALA A 220 2.05 -16.92 11.73
N ARG A 221 2.48 -16.43 12.90
CA ARG A 221 2.77 -17.25 14.08
C ARG A 221 1.58 -18.09 14.53
N LYS A 222 0.35 -17.61 14.35
CA LYS A 222 -0.86 -18.40 14.64
C LYS A 222 -1.00 -19.61 13.73
N GLU A 223 -0.58 -19.52 12.46
CA GLU A 223 -0.57 -20.66 11.53
C GLU A 223 0.34 -21.80 12.03
N PHE A 224 1.31 -21.51 12.91
CA PHE A 224 2.26 -22.46 13.50
C PHE A 224 1.95 -22.82 14.97
N SER A 225 0.82 -22.35 15.50
CA SER A 225 0.41 -22.65 16.88
C SER A 225 -0.11 -24.09 17.03
N LEU A 226 0.06 -24.69 18.21
CA LEU A 226 -0.42 -26.05 18.55
C LEU A 226 -1.91 -26.26 18.26
N SER A 227 -2.74 -25.22 18.40
CA SER A 227 -4.17 -25.26 18.07
C SER A 227 -4.47 -25.33 16.56
N SER A 228 -3.50 -25.01 15.71
CA SER A 228 -3.57 -25.11 14.24
C SER A 228 -2.88 -26.36 13.70
N MET A 229 -2.24 -27.15 14.57
CA MET A 229 -1.61 -28.42 14.21
C MET A 229 -2.68 -29.51 14.03
N THR A 230 -3.23 -29.61 12.82
CA THR A 230 -3.95 -30.81 12.40
C THR A 230 -2.92 -31.87 12.01
N GLY A 231 -2.97 -33.06 12.62
CA GLY A 231 -2.19 -34.20 12.15
C GLY A 231 -2.61 -34.55 10.72
N PHE A 232 -1.65 -34.73 9.82
CA PHE A 232 -1.91 -35.12 8.43
C PHE A 232 -1.99 -36.65 8.25
N GLY A 233 -1.62 -37.44 9.27
CA GLY A 233 -1.78 -38.89 9.35
C GLY A 233 -3.00 -39.37 10.16
N ALA A 234 -3.29 -40.67 10.08
CA ALA A 234 -4.37 -41.34 10.82
C ALA A 234 -3.99 -41.55 12.29
N ASP A 235 -4.80 -41.03 13.22
CA ASP A 235 -4.78 -41.22 14.68
C ASP A 235 -3.41 -41.52 15.32
N GLY A 236 -2.52 -40.53 15.29
CA GLY A 236 -1.24 -40.52 16.00
C GLY A 236 -1.28 -39.77 17.35
N THR A 237 -0.26 -40.01 18.16
CA THR A 237 0.02 -39.31 19.43
C THR A 237 0.33 -37.82 19.21
N GLN A 238 0.34 -37.03 20.29
CA GLN A 238 0.63 -35.59 20.21
C GLN A 238 2.03 -35.29 19.64
N ASP A 239 3.00 -36.17 19.89
CA ASP A 239 4.37 -36.04 19.37
C ASP A 239 4.46 -36.38 17.88
N GLU A 240 3.74 -37.40 17.41
CA GLU A 240 3.65 -37.73 15.97
C GLU A 240 2.94 -36.62 15.20
N ARG A 241 1.88 -36.02 15.76
CA ARG A 241 1.23 -34.84 15.19
C ARG A 241 2.18 -33.65 15.05
N LYS A 242 3.05 -33.45 16.04
CA LYS A 242 4.04 -32.37 16.04
C LYS A 242 5.11 -32.64 14.98
N LEU A 243 5.64 -33.86 14.90
CA LEU A 243 6.62 -34.27 13.88
C LEU A 243 6.04 -34.16 12.47
N ASP A 244 4.83 -34.67 12.23
CA ASP A 244 4.13 -34.54 10.94
C ASP A 244 3.95 -33.06 10.55
N PHE A 245 3.53 -32.23 11.50
CA PHE A 245 3.38 -30.80 11.27
C PHE A 245 4.71 -30.13 10.93
N GLU A 246 5.78 -30.42 11.67
CA GLU A 246 7.13 -29.90 11.41
C GLU A 246 7.67 -30.38 10.06
N GLN A 247 7.40 -31.61 9.65
CA GLN A 247 7.80 -32.14 8.33
C GLN A 247 7.08 -31.44 7.17
N VAL A 248 5.81 -31.07 7.34
CA VAL A 248 5.00 -30.43 6.28
C VAL A 248 5.15 -28.91 6.26
N ARG A 249 5.21 -28.27 7.43
CA ARG A 249 5.21 -26.81 7.58
C ARG A 249 6.60 -26.23 7.85
N GLY A 250 7.54 -27.05 8.28
CA GLY A 250 8.86 -26.62 8.74
C GLY A 250 8.82 -25.98 10.12
N ASP A 251 9.99 -25.58 10.60
CA ASP A 251 10.13 -24.75 11.79
C ASP A 251 9.76 -23.29 11.48
N PHE A 252 9.11 -22.63 12.44
CA PHE A 252 8.60 -21.27 12.28
C PHE A 252 9.70 -20.25 11.99
N GLU A 253 10.82 -20.34 12.71
CA GLU A 253 11.94 -19.39 12.57
C GLU A 253 12.68 -19.56 11.24
N SER A 254 12.73 -20.79 10.72
CA SER A 254 13.31 -21.10 9.41
C SER A 254 12.34 -20.90 8.23
N ASN A 255 11.08 -20.53 8.47
CA ASN A 255 10.09 -20.42 7.41
C ASN A 255 10.42 -19.25 6.45
N PRO A 256 10.51 -19.49 5.13
CA PRO A 256 10.92 -18.45 4.17
C PRO A 256 10.04 -17.20 4.17
N PHE A 257 8.75 -17.32 4.49
CA PHE A 257 7.87 -16.16 4.63
C PHE A 257 8.22 -15.34 5.87
N VAL A 258 8.42 -16.01 7.01
CA VAL A 258 8.76 -15.37 8.28
C VAL A 258 10.11 -14.65 8.17
N THR A 259 11.13 -15.31 7.61
CA THR A 259 12.43 -14.69 7.35
C THR A 259 12.31 -13.49 6.41
N ALA A 260 11.45 -13.56 5.38
CA ALA A 260 11.23 -12.43 4.47
C ALA A 260 10.55 -11.24 5.17
N VAL A 261 9.64 -11.47 6.11
CA VAL A 261 9.02 -10.39 6.91
C VAL A 261 10.05 -9.73 7.83
N LEU A 262 10.87 -10.51 8.53
CA LEU A 262 11.93 -9.97 9.39
C LEU A 262 12.95 -9.16 8.57
N LYS A 263 13.40 -9.70 7.44
CA LYS A 263 14.29 -8.98 6.52
C LYS A 263 13.67 -7.67 6.01
N HIS A 264 12.37 -7.70 5.68
CA HIS A 264 11.66 -6.49 5.25
C HIS A 264 11.61 -5.43 6.37
N ILE A 265 11.43 -5.84 7.63
CA ILE A 265 11.50 -4.92 8.78
C ILE A 265 12.88 -4.25 8.84
N ASP A 266 13.97 -5.01 8.72
CA ASP A 266 15.34 -4.48 8.76
C ASP A 266 15.60 -3.51 7.60
N GLU A 267 15.25 -3.92 6.37
CA GLU A 267 15.42 -3.11 5.17
C GLU A 267 14.64 -1.78 5.25
N LYS A 268 13.39 -1.81 5.75
CA LYS A 268 12.57 -0.60 5.87
C LYS A 268 13.00 0.29 7.03
N THR A 269 13.50 -0.29 8.12
CA THR A 269 14.11 0.45 9.22
C THR A 269 15.35 1.20 8.73
N ALA A 270 16.23 0.51 8.00
CA ALA A 270 17.43 1.11 7.42
C ALA A 270 17.09 2.22 6.43
N LEU A 271 16.12 1.99 5.54
CA LEU A 271 15.67 2.98 4.56
C LEU A 271 15.13 4.27 5.22
N GLY A 272 14.31 4.14 6.27
CA GLY A 272 13.81 5.30 6.99
C GLY A 272 14.91 6.06 7.72
N ASN A 273 15.81 5.34 8.40
CA ASN A 273 16.93 5.94 9.12
C ASN A 273 17.93 6.62 8.17
N GLU A 274 18.16 6.06 6.98
CA GLU A 274 19.00 6.66 5.94
C GLU A 274 18.51 8.06 5.60
N LEU A 275 17.24 8.20 5.21
CA LEU A 275 16.69 9.49 4.82
C LEU A 275 16.69 10.48 5.98
N ILE A 276 16.26 10.05 7.18
CA ILE A 276 16.26 10.88 8.38
C ILE A 276 17.66 11.41 8.67
N ASN A 277 18.68 10.56 8.63
CA ASN A 277 20.07 10.97 8.89
C ASN A 277 20.61 11.90 7.80
N ARG A 278 20.26 11.64 6.53
CA ARG A 278 20.72 12.44 5.38
C ARG A 278 20.18 13.88 5.43
N ILE A 279 18.90 14.05 5.73
CA ILE A 279 18.28 15.39 5.78
C ILE A 279 18.23 15.99 7.19
N GLY A 280 18.61 15.25 8.23
CA GLY A 280 18.52 15.67 9.63
C GLY A 280 19.35 16.90 9.98
N LYS A 281 20.40 17.21 9.21
CA LYS A 281 21.18 18.45 9.39
C LYS A 281 20.45 19.71 8.91
N LEU A 282 19.37 19.56 8.15
CA LEU A 282 18.57 20.63 7.57
C LEU A 282 17.28 20.90 8.36
N ALA A 283 17.00 20.04 9.36
CA ALA A 283 15.79 20.05 10.18
C ALA A 283 15.88 21.05 11.33
#